data_AF-A0AAE1LUQ4-F1
#
_entry.id   AF-A0AAE1LUQ4-F1
#
_cell.length_a   1.000
_cell.length_b   1.000
_cell.length_c   1.000
_cell.angle_alpha   90.00
_cell.angle_beta   90.00
_cell.angle_gamma   90.00
#
_symmetry.space_group_name_H-M   'P 1'
#
loop_
_entity.id
_entity.type
_entity.pdbx_description
1 polymer ?
#
loop_
_entity_poly.entity_id
_entity_poly.type
_entity_poly.pdbx_seq_one_letter_code
_entity_poly.pdbx_strand_id
1 'polypeptide(L)'
;MKTRKQEDSAYMLGASRDFSGRVLPTCEDVMRCYYLVQADTKAQRSGYDPPMQEVAQVVADKVQQVWTSASIPVISNRGILQAVLRLVEKCRKVEKSWKKPSKTVQEGVDQFRAQSQQLFDVAQCKCLPSKPLCVCSPKDAINDVEVPFLVDQRTDRRMVIGGVDNKATKVLRRSDEKAEKKVAELREAEERAAATNFASCLGKKLQALCSKEVAAAEAASADPEWRPPSPSRPSSSCSSTSSSSRNTLELPTACRMAERYNLPSGAAAAFATAVLEDVGAVKPEDTTLVVDRRKFSRQRQKFRSETREQELQQLRETELLGLYFDGRQDKTKVREELANGKVRIVSGTEEHVVLLAQPGDLYLGHVSPPTHGAESLAKTLLVFLDDANVDTTPLRCVGCDGCTTNPGCWGGVVRLMEESLGRP
;
A
#
# COMPACT_ATOMS: atom_id res chain seq x y z
N MET A 1 -9.99 52.89 -4.62
CA MET A 1 -10.69 51.94 -5.51
C MET A 1 -9.76 51.59 -6.66
N LYS A 2 -9.18 50.40 -6.69
CA LYS A 2 -8.42 49.94 -7.87
C LYS A 2 -9.44 49.46 -8.89
N THR A 3 -9.37 49.99 -10.11
CA THR A 3 -10.28 49.64 -11.21
C THR A 3 -10.10 48.18 -11.62
N ARG A 4 -11.16 47.51 -12.10
CA ARG A 4 -11.19 46.09 -12.56
C ARG A 4 -9.99 45.66 -13.43
N LYS A 5 -9.45 46.57 -14.25
CA LYS A 5 -8.23 46.38 -15.07
C LYS A 5 -6.92 46.17 -14.28
N GLN A 6 -6.84 46.63 -13.02
CA GLN A 6 -5.67 46.45 -12.15
C GLN A 6 -5.68 45.11 -11.40
N GLU A 7 -6.83 44.46 -11.24
CA GLU A 7 -6.94 43.13 -10.62
C GLU A 7 -6.56 42.01 -11.61
N ASP A 8 -6.91 42.17 -12.89
CA ASP A 8 -6.52 41.25 -13.98
C ASP A 8 -5.00 41.13 -14.18
N SER A 9 -4.23 42.15 -13.78
CA SER A 9 -2.77 42.23 -13.91
C SER A 9 -2.00 41.56 -12.75
N ALA A 10 -2.68 41.19 -11.66
CA ALA A 10 -2.00 40.72 -10.45
C ALA A 10 -1.52 39.26 -10.54
N TYR A 11 -2.24 38.44 -11.31
CA TYR A 11 -2.04 36.99 -11.39
C TYR A 11 -1.70 36.55 -12.81
N MET A 12 -0.77 35.60 -12.93
CA MET A 12 -0.28 35.11 -14.22
C MET A 12 -1.37 34.52 -15.09
N LEU A 13 -2.35 33.85 -14.47
CA LEU A 13 -3.46 33.19 -15.12
C LEU A 13 -4.72 34.07 -15.19
N GLY A 14 -4.64 35.37 -14.94
CA GLY A 14 -5.79 36.29 -14.95
C GLY A 14 -6.56 36.34 -13.61
N ALA A 15 -7.63 37.13 -13.55
CA ALA A 15 -8.34 37.41 -12.29
C ALA A 15 -8.87 36.16 -11.57
N SER A 16 -8.87 36.23 -10.24
CA SER A 16 -9.46 35.24 -9.36
C SER A 16 -10.96 35.12 -9.62
N ARG A 17 -11.48 33.89 -9.67
CA ARG A 17 -12.90 33.59 -9.90
C ARG A 17 -13.26 32.23 -9.35
N ASP A 18 -14.52 32.04 -8.97
CA ASP A 18 -15.04 30.73 -8.58
C ASP A 18 -15.39 29.86 -9.81
N PHE A 19 -15.66 28.58 -9.58
CA PHE A 19 -16.10 27.67 -10.64
C PHE A 19 -17.49 28.07 -11.17
N SER A 20 -17.69 27.94 -12.49
CA SER A 20 -18.98 28.23 -13.12
C SER A 20 -20.06 27.20 -12.77
N GLY A 21 -19.66 25.99 -12.34
CA GLY A 21 -20.54 24.85 -12.08
C GLY A 21 -21.23 24.26 -13.31
N ARG A 22 -20.98 24.83 -14.51
CA ARG A 22 -21.60 24.41 -15.78
C ARG A 22 -20.68 23.56 -16.65
N VAL A 23 -19.38 23.57 -16.38
CA VAL A 23 -18.37 22.80 -17.11
C VAL A 23 -17.36 22.26 -16.11
N LEU A 24 -16.67 21.17 -16.45
CA LEU A 24 -15.63 20.63 -15.58
C LEU A 24 -14.42 21.58 -15.55
N PRO A 25 -13.80 21.83 -14.39
CA PRO A 25 -12.77 22.86 -14.26
C PRO A 25 -11.49 22.52 -15.03
N THR A 26 -10.87 23.52 -15.66
CA THR A 26 -9.50 23.45 -16.17
C THR A 26 -8.48 23.66 -15.05
N CYS A 27 -7.20 23.39 -15.32
CA CYS A 27 -6.13 23.78 -14.39
C CYS A 27 -6.12 25.29 -14.13
N GLU A 28 -6.42 26.11 -15.13
CA GLU A 28 -6.59 27.56 -15.00
C GLU A 28 -7.74 27.93 -14.07
N ASP A 29 -8.89 27.28 -14.20
CA ASP A 29 -10.05 27.51 -13.32
C ASP A 29 -9.71 27.16 -11.87
N VAL A 30 -9.04 26.04 -11.65
CA VAL A 30 -8.61 25.60 -10.31
C VAL A 30 -7.69 26.64 -9.68
N MET A 31 -6.75 27.19 -10.45
CA MET A 31 -5.84 28.22 -9.93
C MET A 31 -6.53 29.56 -9.67
N ARG A 32 -7.44 29.98 -10.55
CA ARG A 32 -8.23 31.19 -10.31
C ARG A 32 -9.14 31.06 -9.09
N CYS A 33 -9.71 29.88 -8.85
CA CYS A 33 -10.44 29.58 -7.63
C CYS A 33 -9.52 29.57 -6.41
N TYR A 34 -8.30 29.03 -6.54
CA TYR A 34 -7.31 29.05 -5.47
C TYR A 34 -6.94 30.48 -5.05
N TYR A 35 -6.71 31.39 -5.99
CA TYR A 35 -6.43 32.80 -5.66
C TYR A 35 -7.62 33.48 -4.97
N LEU A 36 -8.86 33.15 -5.36
CA LEU A 36 -10.06 33.66 -4.72
C LEU A 36 -10.13 33.20 -3.25
N VAL A 37 -10.06 31.88 -3.04
CA VAL A 37 -10.11 31.30 -1.68
C VAL A 37 -8.97 31.81 -0.83
N GLN A 38 -7.75 31.94 -1.39
CA GLN A 38 -6.61 32.48 -0.66
C GLN A 38 -6.86 33.91 -0.18
N ALA A 39 -7.44 34.77 -1.03
CA ALA A 39 -7.76 36.14 -0.69
C ALA A 39 -8.84 36.22 0.39
N ASP A 40 -9.90 35.40 0.26
CA ASP A 40 -10.99 35.33 1.23
C ASP A 40 -10.51 34.84 2.60
N THR A 41 -9.73 33.76 2.65
CA THR A 41 -9.16 33.24 3.90
C THR A 41 -8.18 34.24 4.53
N LYS A 42 -7.41 34.96 3.71
CA LYS A 42 -6.52 36.03 4.20
C LYS A 42 -7.31 37.20 4.80
N ALA A 43 -8.43 37.58 4.19
CA ALA A 43 -9.31 38.62 4.72
C ALA A 43 -9.95 38.20 6.05
N GLN A 44 -10.35 36.93 6.18
CA GLN A 44 -10.87 36.37 7.43
C GLN A 44 -9.81 36.28 8.54
N ARG A 45 -8.52 36.16 8.19
CA ARG A 45 -7.40 36.11 9.12
C ARG A 45 -6.74 37.46 9.37
N SER A 46 -7.50 38.55 9.32
CA SER A 46 -6.97 39.90 9.58
C SER A 46 -5.74 40.27 8.73
N GLY A 47 -5.62 39.69 7.52
CA GLY A 47 -4.51 39.96 6.61
C GLY A 47 -3.32 38.99 6.69
N TYR A 48 -3.33 37.98 7.56
CA TYR A 48 -2.27 36.96 7.60
C TYR A 48 -2.40 35.93 6.47
N ASP A 49 -1.28 35.54 5.87
CA ASP A 49 -1.26 34.56 4.79
C ASP A 49 -1.68 33.17 5.31
N PRO A 50 -2.70 32.54 4.71
CA PRO A 50 -3.16 31.22 5.14
C PRO A 50 -2.18 30.11 4.70
N PRO A 51 -2.08 29.00 5.46
CA PRO A 51 -1.40 27.80 5.05
C PRO A 51 -1.89 27.32 3.68
N MET A 52 -0.95 26.98 2.80
CA MET A 52 -1.25 26.52 1.43
C MET A 52 -2.20 25.30 1.42
N GLN A 53 -2.01 24.39 2.37
CA GLN A 53 -2.82 23.16 2.47
C GLN A 53 -4.28 23.43 2.82
N GLU A 54 -4.55 24.46 3.63
CA GLU A 54 -5.91 24.84 4.02
C GLU A 54 -6.69 25.42 2.84
N VAL A 55 -6.06 26.33 2.09
CA VAL A 55 -6.64 26.89 0.86
C VAL A 55 -6.87 25.78 -0.17
N ALA A 56 -5.87 24.90 -0.35
CA ALA A 56 -5.97 23.80 -1.30
C ALA A 56 -7.08 22.80 -0.94
N GLN A 57 -7.35 22.58 0.35
CA GLN A 57 -8.44 21.70 0.80
C GLN A 57 -9.81 22.25 0.37
N VAL A 58 -10.07 23.54 0.62
CA VAL A 58 -11.33 24.18 0.21
C VAL A 58 -11.51 24.11 -1.30
N VAL A 59 -10.44 24.33 -2.08
CA VAL A 59 -10.49 24.20 -3.54
C VAL A 59 -10.75 22.75 -3.96
N ALA A 60 -10.11 21.77 -3.31
CA ALA A 60 -10.32 20.36 -3.60
C ALA A 60 -11.78 19.93 -3.37
N ASP A 61 -12.40 20.41 -2.29
CA ASP A 61 -13.81 20.15 -1.97
C ASP A 61 -14.73 20.73 -3.06
N LYS A 62 -14.46 21.97 -3.49
CA LYS A 62 -15.20 22.61 -4.60
C LYS A 62 -15.01 21.86 -5.92
N VAL A 63 -13.79 21.40 -6.24
CA VAL A 63 -13.54 20.58 -7.43
C VAL A 63 -14.35 19.29 -7.36
N GLN A 64 -14.29 18.59 -6.21
CA GLN A 64 -15.05 17.36 -6.00
C GLN A 64 -16.55 17.59 -6.22
N GLN A 65 -17.09 18.71 -5.72
CA GLN A 65 -18.50 19.06 -5.89
C GLN A 65 -18.90 19.22 -7.35
N VAL A 66 -18.10 19.95 -8.16
CA VAL A 66 -18.39 20.14 -9.59
C VAL A 66 -18.38 18.81 -10.34
N TRP A 67 -17.38 17.95 -10.09
CA TRP A 67 -17.31 16.64 -10.73
C TRP A 67 -18.45 15.70 -10.29
N THR A 68 -18.82 15.74 -9.01
CA THR A 68 -19.95 14.96 -8.48
C THR A 68 -21.27 15.43 -9.09
N SER A 69 -21.44 16.73 -9.34
CA SER A 69 -22.64 17.26 -10.02
C SER A 69 -22.76 16.80 -11.48
N ALA A 70 -21.65 16.40 -12.10
CA ALA A 70 -21.63 15.78 -13.43
C ALA A 70 -21.85 14.26 -13.39
N SER A 71 -22.14 13.66 -12.22
CA SER A 71 -22.32 12.21 -12.05
C SER A 71 -21.12 11.37 -12.50
N ILE A 72 -19.90 11.93 -12.43
CA ILE A 72 -18.66 11.23 -12.81
C ILE A 72 -17.94 10.76 -11.54
N PRO A 73 -17.61 9.46 -11.41
CA PRO A 73 -16.79 8.96 -10.31
C PRO A 73 -15.41 9.63 -10.29
N VAL A 74 -14.98 10.11 -9.12
CA VAL A 74 -13.71 10.82 -8.93
C VAL A 74 -12.75 10.06 -8.03
N ILE A 75 -11.47 10.38 -8.14
CA ILE A 75 -10.44 9.95 -7.17
C ILE A 75 -10.78 10.44 -5.76
N SER A 76 -10.16 9.81 -4.76
CA SER A 76 -10.32 10.23 -3.35
C SER A 76 -10.04 11.74 -3.17
N ASN A 77 -10.76 12.39 -2.25
CA ASN A 77 -10.55 13.82 -1.94
C ASN A 77 -9.08 14.13 -1.61
N ARG A 78 -8.40 13.24 -0.86
CA ARG A 78 -6.95 13.33 -0.61
C ARG A 78 -6.14 13.35 -1.91
N GLY A 79 -6.52 12.56 -2.92
CA GLY A 79 -5.91 12.57 -4.24
C GLY A 79 -6.15 13.89 -4.99
N ILE A 80 -7.36 14.44 -4.91
CA ILE A 80 -7.70 15.76 -5.48
C ILE A 80 -6.85 16.86 -4.82
N LEU A 81 -6.77 16.87 -3.49
CA LEU A 81 -5.91 17.79 -2.72
C LEU A 81 -4.46 17.75 -3.22
N GLN A 82 -3.88 16.55 -3.36
CA GLN A 82 -2.50 16.40 -3.86
C GLN A 82 -2.34 16.86 -5.31
N ALA A 83 -3.36 16.70 -6.15
CA ALA A 83 -3.36 17.25 -7.51
C ALA A 83 -3.39 18.80 -7.49
N VAL A 84 -4.21 19.40 -6.63
CA VAL A 84 -4.28 20.86 -6.46
C VAL A 84 -2.94 21.41 -5.95
N LEU A 85 -2.35 20.80 -4.92
CA LEU A 85 -1.06 21.21 -4.37
C LEU A 85 0.05 21.17 -5.43
N ARG A 86 0.13 20.10 -6.21
CA ARG A 86 1.10 19.99 -7.32
C ARG A 86 0.90 21.08 -8.37
N LEU A 87 -0.34 21.43 -8.68
CA LEU A 87 -0.66 22.51 -9.62
C LEU A 87 -0.24 23.88 -9.07
N VAL A 88 -0.51 24.15 -7.79
CA VAL A 88 -0.11 25.38 -7.10
C VAL A 88 1.40 25.54 -7.08
N GLU A 89 2.15 24.47 -6.77
CA GLU A 89 3.61 24.49 -6.79
C GLU A 89 4.17 24.76 -8.19
N LYS A 90 3.59 24.16 -9.23
CA LYS A 90 3.96 24.43 -10.62
C LYS A 90 3.72 25.90 -10.97
N CYS A 91 2.55 26.45 -10.64
CA CYS A 91 2.24 27.87 -10.88
C CYS A 91 3.23 28.78 -10.17
N ARG A 92 3.50 28.55 -8.88
CA ARG A 92 4.42 29.37 -8.09
C ARG A 92 5.85 29.38 -8.65
N LYS A 93 6.31 28.26 -9.23
CA LYS A 93 7.64 28.21 -9.88
C LYS A 93 7.70 29.13 -11.10
N VAL A 94 6.65 29.18 -11.92
CA VAL A 94 6.56 30.06 -13.08
C VAL A 94 6.38 31.53 -12.64
N GLU A 95 5.53 31.77 -11.63
CA GLU A 95 5.28 33.10 -11.06
C GLU A 95 6.49 33.76 -10.40
N LYS A 96 7.53 33.01 -10.02
CA LYS A 96 8.78 33.60 -9.54
C LYS A 96 9.55 34.34 -10.64
N SER A 97 9.32 33.96 -11.89
CA SER A 97 10.15 34.38 -13.02
C SER A 97 9.39 35.24 -14.03
N TRP A 98 8.07 35.09 -14.10
CA TRP A 98 7.23 35.62 -15.20
C TRP A 98 7.22 37.14 -15.39
N LYS A 99 7.57 37.94 -14.37
CA LYS A 99 7.67 39.40 -14.50
C LYS A 99 8.96 39.86 -15.18
N LYS A 100 9.89 38.93 -15.48
CA LYS A 100 11.17 39.25 -16.13
C LYS A 100 10.97 39.30 -17.66
N PRO A 101 11.42 40.36 -18.34
CA PRO A 101 11.19 40.57 -19.78
C PRO A 101 12.12 39.74 -20.69
N SER A 102 12.42 38.49 -20.33
CA SER A 102 13.25 37.60 -21.16
C SER A 102 12.39 36.77 -22.11
N LYS A 103 12.82 36.67 -23.37
CA LYS A 103 12.12 35.90 -24.42
C LYS A 103 11.87 34.44 -24.00
N THR A 104 12.88 33.76 -23.46
CA THR A 104 12.77 32.38 -22.98
C THR A 104 11.81 32.22 -21.80
N VAL A 105 11.75 33.23 -20.92
CA VAL A 105 10.81 33.22 -19.79
C VAL A 105 9.38 33.43 -20.30
N GLN A 106 9.18 34.34 -21.25
CA GLN A 106 7.88 34.62 -21.84
C GLN A 106 7.33 33.40 -22.60
N GLU A 107 8.18 32.73 -23.40
CA GLU A 107 7.84 31.48 -24.08
C GLU A 107 7.42 30.39 -23.07
N GLY A 108 8.13 30.27 -21.94
CA GLY A 108 7.77 29.33 -20.88
C GLY A 108 6.44 29.68 -20.18
N VAL A 109 6.15 30.97 -19.99
CA VAL A 109 4.87 31.44 -19.43
C VAL A 109 3.72 31.17 -20.40
N ASP A 110 3.91 31.42 -21.69
CA ASP A 110 2.91 31.18 -22.72
C ASP A 110 2.64 29.67 -22.89
N GLN A 111 3.68 28.84 -22.84
CA GLN A 111 3.55 27.40 -22.80
C GLN A 111 2.77 26.93 -21.57
N PHE A 112 3.07 27.51 -20.40
CA PHE A 112 2.35 27.18 -19.17
C PHE A 112 0.87 27.58 -19.25
N ARG A 113 0.56 28.75 -19.81
CA ARG A 113 -0.82 29.20 -20.05
C ARG A 113 -1.57 28.28 -21.01
N ALA A 114 -0.92 27.82 -22.07
CA ALA A 114 -1.53 26.86 -22.99
C ALA A 114 -1.83 25.53 -22.28
N GLN A 115 -0.92 25.04 -21.45
CA GLN A 115 -1.12 23.82 -20.65
C GLN A 115 -2.21 24.00 -19.58
N SER A 116 -2.35 25.18 -18.98
CA SER A 116 -3.36 25.41 -17.94
C SER A 116 -4.80 25.36 -18.45
N GLN A 117 -5.01 25.49 -19.76
CA GLN A 117 -6.33 25.33 -20.39
C GLN A 117 -6.80 23.86 -20.45
N GLN A 118 -5.92 22.90 -20.13
CA GLN A 118 -6.30 21.48 -20.08
C GLN A 118 -7.22 21.18 -18.89
N LEU A 119 -8.10 20.19 -19.09
CA LEU A 119 -9.00 19.67 -18.05
C LEU A 119 -8.22 19.27 -16.80
N PHE A 120 -8.67 19.72 -15.62
CA PHE A 120 -8.14 19.23 -14.36
C PHE A 120 -8.78 17.87 -14.04
N ASP A 121 -8.29 16.83 -14.71
CA ASP A 121 -8.95 15.52 -14.78
C ASP A 121 -8.77 14.68 -13.51
N VAL A 122 -9.80 14.69 -12.66
CA VAL A 122 -9.88 13.90 -11.42
C VAL A 122 -10.80 12.69 -11.53
N ALA A 123 -11.22 12.29 -12.73
CA ALA A 123 -12.02 11.08 -12.92
C ALA A 123 -11.28 9.83 -12.39
N GLN A 124 -12.01 8.94 -11.72
CA GLN A 124 -11.48 7.67 -11.22
C GLN A 124 -11.13 6.73 -12.40
N CYS A 125 -12.01 6.64 -13.39
CA CYS A 125 -11.78 5.86 -14.60
C CYS A 125 -11.05 6.68 -15.67
N LYS A 126 -9.94 6.13 -16.19
CA LYS A 126 -9.17 6.73 -17.30
C LYS A 126 -9.31 5.99 -18.63
N CYS A 127 -10.17 4.97 -18.72
CA CYS A 127 -10.28 4.07 -19.87
C CYS A 127 -10.97 4.68 -21.12
N LEU A 128 -11.38 5.95 -21.10
CA LEU A 128 -11.97 6.61 -22.27
C LEU A 128 -10.90 7.08 -23.27
N PRO A 129 -11.18 7.03 -24.59
CA PRO A 129 -12.48 6.72 -25.20
C PRO A 129 -12.80 5.22 -25.31
N SER A 130 -11.84 4.34 -25.03
CA SER A 130 -11.94 2.88 -25.16
C SER A 130 -12.76 2.19 -24.04
N LYS A 131 -13.95 2.71 -23.75
CA LYS A 131 -14.88 2.14 -22.76
C LYS A 131 -15.18 0.64 -22.92
N PRO A 132 -15.30 0.09 -24.15
CA PRO A 132 -15.55 -1.35 -24.34
C PRO A 132 -14.44 -2.25 -23.74
N LEU A 133 -13.26 -1.68 -23.47
CA LEU A 133 -12.11 -2.37 -22.86
C LEU A 133 -11.93 -1.99 -21.37
N CYS A 134 -12.92 -1.32 -20.77
CA CYS A 134 -12.83 -0.87 -19.39
C CYS A 134 -13.00 -2.04 -18.42
N VAL A 135 -11.97 -2.28 -17.61
CA VAL A 135 -11.95 -3.28 -16.53
C VAL A 135 -12.19 -2.68 -15.14
N CYS A 136 -12.61 -1.41 -15.08
CA CYS A 136 -12.90 -0.75 -13.81
C CYS A 136 -14.14 -1.37 -13.15
N SER A 137 -14.13 -1.43 -11.82
CA SER A 137 -15.29 -1.85 -11.04
C SER A 137 -16.53 -1.01 -11.41
N PRO A 138 -17.76 -1.54 -11.35
CA PRO A 138 -18.97 -0.79 -11.67
C PRO A 138 -19.13 0.54 -10.94
N LYS A 139 -18.58 0.66 -9.72
CA LYS A 139 -18.60 1.88 -8.90
C LYS A 139 -17.60 2.95 -9.37
N ASP A 140 -16.52 2.53 -10.02
CA ASP A 140 -15.42 3.38 -10.48
C ASP A 140 -15.55 3.72 -11.97
N ALA A 141 -16.25 2.87 -12.73
CA ALA A 141 -16.51 3.05 -14.14
C ALA A 141 -17.46 4.24 -14.38
N ILE A 142 -17.18 5.01 -15.44
CA ILE A 142 -18.05 6.11 -15.87
C ILE A 142 -19.36 5.51 -16.38
N ASN A 143 -20.51 6.13 -16.13
CA ASN A 143 -21.80 5.70 -16.68
C ASN A 143 -21.83 5.92 -18.22
N ASP A 144 -22.45 5.03 -19.00
CA ASP A 144 -22.54 5.14 -20.48
C ASP A 144 -23.12 6.47 -20.94
N VAL A 145 -24.11 6.99 -20.19
CA VAL A 145 -24.75 8.27 -20.47
C VAL A 145 -23.77 9.44 -20.38
N GLU A 146 -22.79 9.38 -19.48
CA GLU A 146 -21.84 10.47 -19.22
C GLU A 146 -20.56 10.39 -20.05
N VAL A 147 -20.38 9.32 -20.84
CA VAL A 147 -19.21 9.13 -21.70
C VAL A 147 -19.05 10.24 -22.74
N PRO A 148 -20.10 10.61 -23.52
CA PRO A 148 -19.98 11.66 -24.52
C PRO A 148 -19.60 13.00 -23.88
N PHE A 149 -20.18 13.30 -22.70
CA PHE A 149 -19.86 14.50 -21.95
C PHE A 149 -18.38 14.52 -21.52
N LEU A 150 -17.87 13.46 -20.88
CA LEU A 150 -16.48 13.45 -20.44
C LEU A 150 -15.47 13.44 -21.60
N VAL A 151 -15.80 12.79 -22.73
CA VAL A 151 -14.98 12.86 -23.95
C VAL A 151 -14.93 14.30 -24.47
N ASP A 152 -16.08 14.96 -24.61
CA ASP A 152 -16.14 16.38 -24.99
C ASP A 152 -15.33 17.26 -24.03
N GLN A 153 -15.48 17.09 -22.71
CA GLN A 153 -14.74 17.88 -21.72
C GLN A 153 -13.21 17.64 -21.76
N ARG A 154 -12.75 16.52 -22.30
CA ARG A 154 -11.33 16.22 -22.55
C ARG A 154 -10.82 16.79 -23.88
N THR A 155 -11.70 17.11 -24.82
CA THR A 155 -11.36 17.63 -26.16
C THR A 155 -11.85 19.07 -26.37
N ASP A 156 -13.05 19.22 -26.92
CA ASP A 156 -13.61 20.46 -27.46
C ASP A 156 -14.31 21.32 -26.41
N ARG A 157 -14.70 20.72 -25.27
CA ARG A 157 -15.28 21.37 -24.09
C ARG A 157 -16.52 22.21 -24.40
N ARG A 158 -17.40 21.71 -25.29
CA ARG A 158 -18.61 22.42 -25.75
C ARG A 158 -19.84 22.07 -24.93
N MET A 159 -19.90 20.86 -24.37
CA MET A 159 -21.01 20.42 -23.55
C MET A 159 -21.00 21.10 -22.18
N VAL A 160 -22.19 21.32 -21.63
CA VAL A 160 -22.39 21.88 -20.30
C VAL A 160 -23.19 20.91 -19.45
N ILE A 161 -22.90 20.90 -18.15
CA ILE A 161 -23.67 20.19 -17.13
C ILE A 161 -25.09 20.78 -17.16
N GLY A 162 -26.05 19.97 -17.63
CA GLY A 162 -27.46 20.35 -17.72
C GLY A 162 -28.09 20.53 -16.33
N GLY A 163 -29.19 21.27 -16.26
CA GLY A 163 -30.01 21.32 -15.04
C GLY A 163 -30.50 19.91 -14.70
N VAL A 164 -30.16 19.46 -13.49
CA VAL A 164 -30.47 18.11 -13.00
C VAL A 164 -31.97 17.85 -13.04
N ASP A 165 -32.42 16.85 -13.82
CA ASP A 165 -33.81 16.38 -13.78
C ASP A 165 -34.06 15.69 -12.44
N ASN A 166 -34.76 16.40 -11.56
CA ASN A 166 -35.12 15.93 -10.22
C ASN A 166 -35.84 14.57 -10.22
N LYS A 167 -36.52 14.18 -11.30
CA LYS A 167 -37.16 12.87 -11.42
C LYS A 167 -36.11 11.78 -11.65
N ALA A 168 -35.20 11.98 -12.60
CA ALA A 168 -34.13 11.03 -12.89
C ALA A 168 -33.19 10.82 -11.68
N THR A 169 -32.82 11.89 -10.97
CA THR A 169 -31.96 11.80 -9.78
C THR A 169 -32.62 11.07 -8.62
N LYS A 170 -33.94 11.23 -8.43
CA LYS A 170 -34.68 10.46 -7.41
C LYS A 170 -34.75 8.98 -7.77
N VAL A 171 -34.84 8.63 -9.05
CA VAL A 171 -34.84 7.24 -9.51
C VAL A 171 -33.46 6.60 -9.31
N LEU A 172 -32.38 7.29 -9.68
CA LEU A 172 -31.00 6.84 -9.46
C LEU A 172 -30.70 6.65 -7.97
N ARG A 173 -31.01 7.64 -7.11
CA ARG A 173 -30.84 7.50 -5.66
C ARG A 173 -31.59 6.32 -5.07
N ARG A 174 -32.84 6.10 -5.49
CA ARG A 174 -33.63 4.93 -5.05
C ARG A 174 -33.04 3.61 -5.56
N SER A 175 -32.41 3.61 -6.74
CA SER A 175 -31.71 2.43 -7.27
C SER A 175 -30.43 2.15 -6.50
N ASP A 176 -29.66 3.19 -6.20
CA ASP A 176 -28.42 3.10 -5.41
C ASP A 176 -28.70 2.65 -3.98
N GLU A 177 -29.69 3.25 -3.31
CA GLU A 177 -30.17 2.85 -1.98
C GLU A 177 -30.59 1.37 -1.94
N LYS A 178 -31.29 0.90 -2.99
CA LYS A 178 -31.68 -0.51 -3.13
C LYS A 178 -30.46 -1.42 -3.36
N ALA A 179 -29.50 -1.00 -4.18
CA ALA A 179 -28.28 -1.75 -4.45
C ALA A 179 -27.42 -1.85 -3.19
N GLU A 180 -27.26 -0.75 -2.44
CA GLU A 180 -26.56 -0.72 -1.16
C GLU A 180 -27.24 -1.62 -0.13
N LYS A 181 -28.57 -1.55 -0.02
CA LYS A 181 -29.33 -2.43 0.89
C LYS A 181 -29.17 -3.90 0.52
N LYS A 182 -29.20 -4.24 -0.77
CA LYS A 182 -28.98 -5.61 -1.25
C LYS A 182 -27.56 -6.11 -0.98
N VAL A 183 -26.55 -5.24 -1.13
CA VAL A 183 -25.16 -5.56 -0.78
C VAL A 183 -25.01 -5.76 0.73
N ALA A 184 -25.67 -4.95 1.55
CA ALA A 184 -25.67 -5.12 3.01
C ALA A 184 -26.36 -6.43 3.42
N GLU A 185 -27.51 -6.76 2.84
CA GLU A 185 -28.21 -8.03 3.07
C GLU A 185 -27.37 -9.24 2.65
N LEU A 186 -26.65 -9.16 1.51
CA LEU A 186 -25.73 -10.20 1.07
C LEU A 186 -24.55 -10.36 2.03
N ARG A 187 -23.97 -9.26 2.52
CA ARG A 187 -22.91 -9.30 3.53
C ARG A 187 -23.39 -9.91 4.85
N GLU A 188 -24.56 -9.52 5.33
CA GLU A 188 -25.17 -10.12 6.53
C GLU A 188 -25.51 -11.61 6.32
N ALA A 189 -25.87 -12.02 5.11
CA ALA A 189 -26.09 -13.42 4.78
C ALA A 189 -24.78 -14.22 4.72
N GLU A 190 -23.72 -13.64 4.14
CA GLU A 190 -22.37 -14.23 4.12
C GLU A 190 -21.79 -14.34 5.54
N GLU A 191 -21.95 -13.32 6.38
CA GLU A 191 -21.53 -13.33 7.78
C GLU A 191 -22.29 -14.38 8.60
N ARG A 192 -23.61 -14.49 8.41
CA ARG A 192 -24.41 -15.56 9.04
C ARG A 192 -23.98 -16.94 8.56
N ALA A 193 -23.78 -17.14 7.25
CA ALA A 193 -23.32 -18.39 6.68
C ALA A 193 -21.93 -18.78 7.20
N ALA A 194 -21.02 -17.81 7.30
CA ALA A 194 -19.69 -17.98 7.88
C ALA A 194 -19.75 -18.35 9.36
N ALA A 195 -20.64 -17.74 10.14
CA ALA A 195 -20.85 -18.09 11.56
C ALA A 195 -21.36 -19.53 11.74
N THR A 196 -22.34 -19.98 10.93
CA THR A 196 -22.82 -21.37 10.96
C THR A 196 -21.75 -22.38 10.52
N ASN A 197 -20.98 -22.07 9.47
CA ASN A 197 -19.92 -22.95 8.99
C ASN A 197 -18.73 -23.01 9.96
N PHE A 198 -18.41 -21.90 10.63
CA PHE A 198 -17.38 -21.84 11.67
C PHE A 198 -17.77 -22.70 12.88
N ALA A 199 -19.00 -22.57 13.39
CA ALA A 199 -19.50 -23.38 14.50
C ALA A 199 -19.52 -24.89 14.18
N SER A 200 -19.96 -25.27 12.97
CA SER A 200 -19.95 -26.67 12.52
C SER A 200 -18.55 -27.26 12.34
N CYS A 201 -17.57 -26.46 11.91
CA CYS A 201 -16.22 -26.94 11.62
C CYS A 201 -15.35 -27.01 12.89
N LEU A 202 -15.53 -26.06 13.82
CA LEU A 202 -14.82 -26.03 15.09
C LEU A 202 -15.18 -27.23 15.98
N GLY A 203 -16.47 -27.58 16.07
CA GLY A 203 -16.93 -28.74 16.85
C GLY A 203 -16.36 -30.07 16.36
N LYS A 204 -16.29 -30.27 15.03
CA LYS A 204 -15.73 -31.51 14.45
C LYS A 204 -14.21 -31.60 14.59
N LYS A 205 -13.50 -30.46 14.57
CA LYS A 205 -12.03 -30.43 14.63
C LYS A 205 -11.47 -30.54 16.05
N LEU A 206 -12.18 -30.02 17.06
CA LEU A 206 -11.85 -30.18 18.48
C LEU A 206 -12.07 -31.63 18.96
N GLN A 207 -13.17 -32.27 18.54
CA GLN A 207 -13.47 -33.65 18.91
C GLN A 207 -12.41 -34.63 18.36
N ALA A 208 -11.89 -34.38 17.16
CA ALA A 208 -10.83 -35.18 16.54
C ALA A 208 -9.44 -35.02 17.22
N LEU A 209 -9.21 -33.93 17.95
CA LEU A 209 -7.96 -33.72 18.70
C LEU A 209 -8.01 -34.39 20.08
N CYS A 210 -9.16 -34.39 20.76
CA CYS A 210 -9.33 -35.08 22.05
C CYS A 210 -9.34 -36.61 21.93
N SER A 211 -9.84 -37.18 20.83
CA SER A 211 -9.91 -38.65 20.67
C SER A 211 -8.56 -39.32 20.40
N LYS A 212 -7.50 -38.57 20.02
CA LYS A 212 -6.17 -39.15 19.74
C LYS A 212 -5.31 -39.36 20.99
N GLU A 213 -5.69 -38.80 22.14
CA GLU A 213 -4.91 -38.96 23.39
C GLU A 213 -5.41 -40.11 24.28
N VAL A 214 -6.62 -40.63 24.06
CA VAL A 214 -7.18 -41.72 24.89
C VAL A 214 -6.76 -43.12 24.41
N ALA A 215 -6.28 -43.27 23.17
CA ALA A 215 -5.91 -44.58 22.62
C ALA A 215 -4.48 -45.06 22.99
N ALA A 216 -3.69 -44.25 23.70
CA ALA A 216 -2.30 -44.60 24.07
C ALA A 216 -2.11 -45.05 25.53
N ALA A 217 -3.18 -45.10 26.33
CA ALA A 217 -3.09 -45.38 27.76
C ALA A 217 -3.60 -46.77 28.20
N GLU A 218 -4.19 -47.58 27.31
CA GLU A 218 -4.68 -48.93 27.64
C GLU A 218 -3.82 -50.03 26.99
N ALA A 219 -2.54 -50.11 27.36
CA ALA A 219 -1.71 -51.26 27.03
C ALA A 219 -0.54 -51.45 28.01
N ALA A 220 -0.80 -51.53 29.31
CA ALA A 220 0.10 -52.17 30.28
C ALA A 220 -0.57 -52.32 31.64
N SER A 221 -1.25 -53.46 31.88
CA SER A 221 -1.54 -53.93 33.23
C SER A 221 -1.06 -55.36 33.38
N ALA A 222 -0.01 -55.56 34.19
CA ALA A 222 0.21 -56.75 34.99
C ALA A 222 1.33 -56.47 36.02
N ASP A 223 0.93 -56.36 37.29
CA ASP A 223 1.78 -56.35 38.49
C ASP A 223 2.49 -57.71 38.70
N PRO A 224 3.60 -57.77 39.48
CA PRO A 224 3.44 -58.23 40.87
C PRO A 224 4.37 -57.59 41.93
N GLU A 225 3.74 -57.04 42.97
CA GLU A 225 3.89 -57.23 44.43
C GLU A 225 5.21 -57.79 45.06
N TRP A 226 5.86 -57.04 45.97
CA TRP A 226 6.19 -57.40 47.39
C TRP A 226 6.93 -56.25 48.15
N ARG A 227 6.89 -56.27 49.49
CA ARG A 227 6.97 -55.17 50.49
C ARG A 227 8.30 -55.15 51.36
N PRO A 228 8.49 -54.31 52.41
CA PRO A 228 9.68 -53.44 52.67
C PRO A 228 10.52 -53.85 53.94
N PRO A 229 11.53 -53.05 54.42
CA PRO A 229 11.27 -51.95 55.39
C PRO A 229 12.21 -50.71 55.36
N SER A 230 11.66 -49.61 55.89
CA SER A 230 12.20 -48.27 56.30
C SER A 230 13.30 -48.33 57.41
N PRO A 231 13.94 -47.23 57.94
CA PRO A 231 13.59 -45.78 57.97
C PRO A 231 14.77 -44.77 57.75
N SER A 232 14.60 -43.48 57.37
CA SER A 232 14.24 -42.36 58.27
C SER A 232 14.33 -40.97 57.57
N ARG A 233 13.19 -40.23 57.55
CA ARG A 233 12.90 -38.80 57.93
C ARG A 233 13.82 -37.59 57.53
N PRO A 234 13.31 -36.32 57.50
CA PRO A 234 12.48 -35.68 56.45
C PRO A 234 12.95 -34.25 56.05
N SER A 235 12.46 -33.67 54.93
CA SER A 235 11.74 -32.37 54.90
C SER A 235 11.55 -31.76 53.47
N SER A 236 10.31 -31.29 53.24
CA SER A 236 9.74 -30.44 52.17
C SER A 236 10.02 -30.83 50.69
N SER A 237 9.18 -31.64 50.02
CA SER A 237 7.87 -31.30 49.39
C SER A 237 7.86 -29.93 48.68
N CYS A 238 7.68 -29.81 47.38
CA CYS A 238 6.68 -30.46 46.54
C CYS A 238 7.18 -30.68 45.10
N SER A 239 7.20 -31.94 44.68
CA SER A 239 7.28 -32.36 43.28
C SER A 239 5.85 -32.57 42.76
N SER A 240 5.33 -31.58 42.05
CA SER A 240 4.27 -31.81 41.07
C SER A 240 4.94 -31.92 39.70
N THR A 241 5.13 -33.14 39.22
CA THR A 241 5.45 -33.40 37.82
C THR A 241 4.20 -33.13 36.99
N SER A 242 3.86 -31.86 36.76
CA SER A 242 2.97 -31.49 35.67
C SER A 242 3.77 -31.67 34.38
N SER A 243 3.43 -32.69 33.58
CA SER A 243 3.90 -32.78 32.21
C SER A 243 3.56 -31.46 31.52
N SER A 244 4.56 -30.61 31.27
CA SER A 244 4.35 -29.32 30.60
C SER A 244 3.91 -29.61 29.17
N SER A 245 2.59 -29.66 28.95
CA SER A 245 1.96 -29.68 27.64
C SER A 245 2.41 -28.41 26.91
N ARG A 246 3.32 -28.58 25.93
CA ARG A 246 3.81 -27.45 25.12
C ARG A 246 2.80 -27.17 24.02
N ASN A 247 2.44 -25.90 23.84
CA ASN A 247 1.59 -25.48 22.71
C ASN A 247 2.25 -25.83 21.36
N THR A 248 1.72 -26.83 20.66
CA THR A 248 2.16 -27.27 19.31
C THR A 248 1.33 -26.69 18.16
N LEU A 249 0.33 -25.85 18.45
CA LEU A 249 -0.60 -25.29 17.45
C LEU A 249 0.12 -24.51 16.35
N GLU A 250 -0.20 -24.80 15.09
CA GLU A 250 0.29 -24.03 13.95
C GLU A 250 -0.67 -22.90 13.57
N LEU A 251 -0.12 -21.73 13.25
CA LEU A 251 -0.90 -20.50 13.04
C LEU A 251 -0.70 -19.84 11.66
N PRO A 252 -0.68 -20.59 10.53
CA PRO A 252 -0.34 -20.02 9.22
C PRO A 252 -1.32 -18.92 8.79
N THR A 253 -2.63 -19.13 8.96
CA THR A 253 -3.66 -18.15 8.59
C THR A 253 -3.58 -16.89 9.44
N ALA A 254 -3.40 -17.04 10.76
CA ALA A 254 -3.25 -15.89 11.65
C ALA A 254 -1.98 -15.09 11.34
N CYS A 255 -0.87 -15.76 11.02
CA CYS A 255 0.36 -15.10 10.59
C CYS A 255 0.16 -14.33 9.28
N ARG A 256 -0.49 -14.95 8.27
CA ARG A 256 -0.82 -14.30 7.00
C ARG A 256 -1.64 -13.02 7.20
N MET A 257 -2.70 -13.09 8.02
CA MET A 257 -3.53 -11.90 8.31
C MET A 257 -2.76 -10.83 9.07
N ALA A 258 -1.88 -11.25 9.98
CA ALA A 258 -1.07 -10.34 10.76
C ALA A 258 0.01 -9.64 9.90
N GLU A 259 0.57 -10.29 8.87
CA GLU A 259 1.41 -9.61 7.85
C GLU A 259 0.57 -8.62 7.02
N ARG A 260 -0.60 -9.05 6.53
CA ARG A 260 -1.50 -8.21 5.72
C ARG A 260 -1.89 -6.90 6.41
N TYR A 261 -2.13 -6.94 7.71
CA TYR A 261 -2.53 -5.79 8.51
C TYR A 261 -1.38 -5.15 9.32
N ASN A 262 -0.13 -5.56 9.09
CA ASN A 262 1.05 -5.06 9.80
C ASN A 262 0.90 -5.11 11.34
N LEU A 263 0.29 -6.17 11.86
CA LEU A 263 0.07 -6.32 13.29
C LEU A 263 1.37 -6.71 14.00
N PRO A 264 1.75 -6.05 15.11
CA PRO A 264 2.90 -6.49 15.90
C PRO A 264 2.61 -7.86 16.54
N SER A 265 3.63 -8.71 16.67
CA SER A 265 3.45 -10.09 17.15
C SER A 265 2.78 -10.17 18.53
N GLY A 266 2.98 -9.17 19.40
CA GLY A 266 2.31 -9.10 20.69
C GLY A 266 0.80 -8.84 20.58
N ALA A 267 0.38 -7.92 19.70
CA ALA A 267 -1.04 -7.64 19.48
C ALA A 267 -1.74 -8.83 18.81
N ALA A 268 -1.09 -9.46 17.83
CA ALA A 268 -1.64 -10.64 17.16
C ALA A 268 -1.77 -11.85 18.11
N ALA A 269 -0.81 -12.03 19.02
CA ALA A 269 -0.85 -13.05 20.06
C ALA A 269 -2.00 -12.82 21.07
N ALA A 270 -2.16 -11.58 21.55
CA ALA A 270 -3.25 -11.21 22.44
C ALA A 270 -4.62 -11.41 21.78
N PHE A 271 -4.77 -10.98 20.52
CA PHE A 271 -6.00 -11.19 19.76
C PHE A 271 -6.29 -12.68 19.54
N ALA A 272 -5.29 -13.48 19.16
CA ALA A 272 -5.44 -14.92 18.98
C ALA A 272 -5.86 -15.60 20.30
N THR A 273 -5.30 -15.19 21.43
CA THR A 273 -5.66 -15.72 22.75
C THR A 273 -7.09 -15.33 23.14
N ALA A 274 -7.50 -14.07 22.93
CA ALA A 274 -8.87 -13.62 23.19
C ALA A 274 -9.91 -14.40 22.38
N VAL A 275 -9.64 -14.64 21.09
CA VAL A 275 -10.52 -15.48 20.25
C VAL A 275 -10.56 -16.92 20.77
N LEU A 276 -9.44 -17.46 21.25
CA LEU A 276 -9.39 -18.81 21.84
C LEU A 276 -10.15 -18.90 23.18
N GLU A 277 -10.18 -17.82 23.95
CA GLU A 277 -11.01 -17.69 25.16
C GLU A 277 -12.50 -17.64 24.81
N ASP A 278 -12.91 -16.82 23.83
CA ASP A 278 -14.30 -16.69 23.39
C ASP A 278 -14.88 -18.01 22.87
N VAL A 279 -14.08 -18.83 22.21
CA VAL A 279 -14.49 -20.17 21.74
C VAL A 279 -14.34 -21.27 22.80
N GLY A 280 -13.89 -20.91 24.01
CA GLY A 280 -13.73 -21.83 25.14
C GLY A 280 -12.57 -22.83 25.01
N ALA A 281 -11.62 -22.58 24.11
CA ALA A 281 -10.41 -23.40 23.92
C ALA A 281 -9.30 -23.03 24.91
N VAL A 282 -9.30 -21.79 25.42
CA VAL A 282 -8.48 -21.37 26.57
C VAL A 282 -9.42 -21.11 27.73
N LYS A 283 -9.12 -21.70 28.88
CA LYS A 283 -9.86 -21.50 30.13
C LYS A 283 -8.90 -21.10 31.24
N PRO A 284 -9.36 -20.51 32.34
CA PRO A 284 -8.51 -20.22 33.49
C PRO A 284 -7.80 -21.46 34.04
N GLU A 285 -8.44 -22.62 33.88
CA GLU A 285 -7.95 -23.94 34.32
C GLU A 285 -7.00 -24.59 33.31
N ASP A 286 -7.12 -24.29 32.01
CA ASP A 286 -6.31 -24.85 30.93
C ASP A 286 -5.75 -23.74 30.04
N THR A 287 -4.47 -23.44 30.26
CA THR A 287 -3.70 -22.40 29.55
C THR A 287 -2.77 -22.98 28.48
N THR A 288 -2.89 -24.26 28.16
CA THR A 288 -1.97 -24.95 27.23
C THR A 288 -2.00 -24.36 25.83
N LEU A 289 -3.15 -23.84 25.39
CA LEU A 289 -3.36 -23.26 24.06
C LEU A 289 -3.13 -21.75 24.00
N VAL A 290 -2.76 -21.10 25.12
CA VAL A 290 -2.45 -19.66 25.13
C VAL A 290 -1.36 -19.34 24.10
N VAL A 291 -1.64 -18.33 23.26
CA VAL A 291 -0.70 -17.87 22.25
C VAL A 291 0.07 -16.69 22.82
N ASP A 292 1.27 -16.96 23.31
CA ASP A 292 2.16 -15.91 23.79
C ASP A 292 2.90 -15.21 22.63
N ARG A 293 3.50 -14.05 22.92
CA ARG A 293 4.28 -13.29 21.93
C ARG A 293 5.37 -14.14 21.28
N ARG A 294 6.04 -15.03 22.03
CA ARG A 294 7.16 -15.83 21.51
C ARG A 294 6.66 -16.95 20.59
N LYS A 295 5.57 -17.62 20.94
CA LYS A 295 4.87 -18.59 20.10
C LYS A 295 4.45 -17.94 18.79
N PHE A 296 3.76 -16.80 18.84
CA PHE A 296 3.33 -16.11 17.63
C PHE A 296 4.53 -15.66 16.79
N SER A 297 5.59 -15.12 17.41
CA SER A 297 6.80 -14.72 16.68
C SER A 297 7.49 -15.90 15.99
N ARG A 298 7.57 -17.06 16.65
CA ARG A 298 8.12 -18.29 16.06
C ARG A 298 7.27 -18.80 14.90
N GLN A 299 5.95 -18.82 15.07
CA GLN A 299 5.01 -19.21 14.00
C GLN A 299 5.09 -18.25 12.81
N ARG A 300 5.21 -16.95 13.08
CA ARG A 300 5.38 -15.92 12.05
C ARG A 300 6.70 -16.08 11.30
N GLN A 301 7.80 -16.36 11.99
CA GLN A 301 9.08 -16.60 11.34
C GLN A 301 9.03 -17.85 10.46
N LYS A 302 8.42 -18.94 10.95
CA LYS A 302 8.17 -20.16 10.17
C LYS A 302 7.34 -19.86 8.91
N PHE A 303 6.24 -19.11 9.06
CA PHE A 303 5.39 -18.69 7.95
C PHE A 303 6.17 -17.89 6.90
N ARG A 304 7.03 -16.95 7.32
CA ARG A 304 7.87 -16.17 6.40
C ARG A 304 8.89 -17.04 5.66
N SER A 305 9.54 -17.98 6.34
CA SER A 305 10.48 -18.90 5.70
C SER A 305 9.78 -19.83 4.71
N GLU A 306 8.59 -20.35 5.04
CA GLU A 306 7.80 -21.20 4.15
C GLU A 306 7.30 -20.42 2.92
N THR A 307 6.82 -19.19 3.12
CA THR A 307 6.38 -18.32 2.02
C THR A 307 7.55 -18.03 1.08
N ARG A 308 8.73 -17.73 1.65
CA ARG A 308 9.95 -17.50 0.86
C ARG A 308 10.39 -18.75 0.08
N GLU A 309 10.36 -19.93 0.70
CA GLU A 309 10.71 -21.17 -0.01
C GLU A 309 9.71 -21.48 -1.13
N GLN A 310 8.42 -21.19 -0.93
CA GLN A 310 7.42 -21.33 -1.99
C GLN A 310 7.67 -20.38 -3.17
N GLU A 311 8.04 -19.12 -2.89
CA GLU A 311 8.43 -18.16 -3.91
C GLU A 311 9.70 -18.63 -4.66
N LEU A 312 10.72 -19.09 -3.95
CA LEU A 312 11.93 -19.67 -4.54
C LEU A 312 11.66 -20.92 -5.37
N GLN A 313 10.74 -21.77 -4.92
CA GLN A 313 10.36 -22.97 -5.65
C GLN A 313 9.62 -22.62 -6.95
N GLN A 314 8.71 -21.65 -6.91
CA GLN A 314 8.07 -21.12 -8.13
C GLN A 314 9.13 -20.60 -9.11
N LEU A 315 10.17 -19.94 -8.58
CA LEU A 315 11.27 -19.45 -9.40
C LEU A 315 12.09 -20.55 -10.06
N ARG A 316 12.38 -21.64 -9.35
CA ARG A 316 13.06 -22.82 -9.94
C ARG A 316 12.22 -23.48 -11.04
N GLU A 317 10.90 -23.34 -10.98
CA GLU A 317 9.97 -23.89 -11.97
C GLU A 317 9.74 -22.95 -13.16
N THR A 318 9.94 -21.64 -12.99
CA THR A 318 9.85 -20.64 -14.07
C THR A 318 11.19 -20.32 -14.70
N GLU A 319 11.23 -20.16 -16.03
CA GLU A 319 12.40 -19.61 -16.71
C GLU A 319 12.55 -18.12 -16.40
N LEU A 320 13.67 -17.72 -15.78
CA LEU A 320 13.98 -16.31 -15.55
C LEU A 320 14.35 -15.63 -16.88
N LEU A 321 13.37 -15.04 -17.57
CA LEU A 321 13.60 -14.34 -18.85
C LEU A 321 14.10 -12.91 -18.66
N GLY A 322 13.70 -12.24 -17.57
CA GLY A 322 14.15 -10.90 -17.24
C GLY A 322 14.33 -10.68 -15.76
N LEU A 323 15.39 -9.96 -15.39
CA LEU A 323 15.69 -9.57 -14.01
C LEU A 323 15.50 -8.07 -13.87
N TYR A 324 14.58 -7.65 -13.03
CA TYR A 324 14.38 -6.24 -12.72
C TYR A 324 14.85 -5.96 -11.31
N PHE A 325 15.53 -4.85 -11.11
CA PHE A 325 15.91 -4.41 -9.78
C PHE A 325 15.63 -2.93 -9.56
N ASP A 326 15.21 -2.59 -8.35
CA ASP A 326 14.98 -1.21 -7.92
C ASP A 326 15.61 -1.00 -6.54
N GLY A 327 16.35 0.09 -6.40
CA GLY A 327 17.22 0.37 -5.27
C GLY A 327 16.81 1.63 -4.52
N ARG A 328 16.95 1.60 -3.20
CA ARG A 328 16.78 2.78 -2.35
C ARG A 328 17.91 2.88 -1.34
N GLN A 329 18.44 4.10 -1.20
CA GLN A 329 19.41 4.44 -0.17
C GLN A 329 18.68 4.98 1.06
N ASP A 330 18.77 4.27 2.18
CA ASP A 330 18.18 4.67 3.44
C ASP A 330 19.27 5.02 4.46
N LYS A 331 19.00 6.04 5.28
CA LYS A 331 19.88 6.42 6.39
C LYS A 331 19.57 5.52 7.58
N THR A 332 20.42 4.52 7.82
CA THR A 332 20.28 3.57 8.92
C THR A 332 21.22 3.94 10.08
N LYS A 333 20.86 3.53 11.29
CA LYS A 333 21.68 3.74 12.48
C LYS A 333 22.59 2.53 12.67
N VAL A 334 23.87 2.67 12.35
CA VAL A 334 24.89 1.63 12.48
C VAL A 334 25.60 1.76 13.82
N ARG A 335 25.91 0.63 14.46
CA ARG A 335 26.75 0.58 15.65
C ARG A 335 28.21 0.52 15.21
N GLU A 336 28.97 1.56 15.55
CA GLU A 336 30.40 1.62 15.33
C GLU A 336 31.12 1.32 16.66
N GLU A 337 31.97 0.32 16.68
CA GLU A 337 32.84 0.03 17.83
C GLU A 337 34.12 0.87 17.73
N LEU A 338 34.34 1.74 18.71
CA LEU A 338 35.56 2.51 18.84
C LEU A 338 36.69 1.62 19.38
N ALA A 339 37.94 1.97 19.06
CA ALA A 339 39.14 1.25 19.52
C ALA A 339 39.27 1.12 21.05
N ASN A 340 38.48 1.88 21.82
CA ASN A 340 38.41 1.81 23.29
C ASN A 340 37.25 0.92 23.81
N GLY A 341 36.62 0.12 22.95
CA GLY A 341 35.51 -0.79 23.29
C GLY A 341 34.16 -0.09 23.52
N LYS A 342 34.06 1.22 23.27
CA LYS A 342 32.80 1.95 23.36
C LYS A 342 32.05 1.87 22.03
N VAL A 343 30.74 1.65 22.09
CA VAL A 343 29.88 1.63 20.90
C VAL A 343 29.26 3.01 20.69
N ARG A 344 29.45 3.58 19.51
CA ARG A 344 28.75 4.80 19.07
C ARG A 344 27.69 4.42 18.04
N ILE A 345 26.52 5.04 18.13
CA ILE A 345 25.51 4.94 17.08
C ILE A 345 25.78 6.06 16.08
N VAL A 346 26.14 5.70 14.86
CA VAL A 346 26.40 6.62 13.76
C VAL A 346 25.33 6.40 12.69
N SER A 347 24.97 7.46 11.97
CA SER A 347 24.08 7.31 10.81
C SER A 347 24.92 6.86 9.61
N GLY A 348 24.73 5.62 9.18
CA GLY A 348 25.26 5.07 7.93
C GLY A 348 24.24 5.21 6.81
N THR A 349 24.70 5.16 5.57
CA THR A 349 23.81 4.97 4.42
C THR A 349 23.91 3.50 4.03
N GLU A 350 22.77 2.86 3.88
CA GLU A 350 22.65 1.47 3.46
C GLU A 350 21.77 1.42 2.22
N GLU A 351 22.13 0.57 1.27
CA GLU A 351 21.38 0.39 0.04
C GLU A 351 20.54 -0.87 0.15
N HIS A 352 19.25 -0.75 -0.12
CA HIS A 352 18.33 -1.87 -0.18
C HIS A 352 17.80 -1.98 -1.60
N VAL A 353 18.08 -3.11 -2.25
CA VAL A 353 17.68 -3.36 -3.64
C VAL A 353 16.71 -4.51 -3.68
N VAL A 354 15.55 -4.29 -4.29
CA VAL A 354 14.50 -5.28 -4.50
C VAL A 354 14.67 -5.90 -5.88
N LEU A 355 14.46 -7.21 -5.98
CA LEU A 355 14.63 -8.01 -7.19
C LEU A 355 13.30 -8.61 -7.63
N LEU A 356 13.00 -8.49 -8.92
CA LEU A 356 11.78 -8.97 -9.56
C LEU A 356 12.12 -9.81 -10.80
N ALA A 357 11.38 -10.89 -10.99
CA ALA A 357 11.45 -11.78 -12.14
C ALA A 357 10.40 -11.40 -13.19
N GLN A 358 10.78 -11.47 -14.46
CA GLN A 358 9.89 -11.41 -15.61
C GLN A 358 9.97 -12.70 -16.42
N PRO A 359 8.83 -13.16 -16.99
CA PRO A 359 7.50 -12.54 -16.98
C PRO A 359 6.73 -12.78 -15.65
N GLY A 360 5.91 -11.82 -15.23
CA GLY A 360 4.94 -12.00 -14.14
C GLY A 360 5.19 -11.20 -12.86
N ASP A 361 6.14 -10.26 -12.87
CA ASP A 361 6.45 -9.37 -11.74
C ASP A 361 6.69 -10.15 -10.42
N LEU A 362 7.27 -11.35 -10.49
CA LEU A 362 7.44 -12.21 -9.34
C LEU A 362 8.55 -11.68 -8.44
N TYR A 363 8.28 -11.48 -7.17
CA TYR A 363 9.28 -11.02 -6.21
C TYR A 363 10.34 -12.11 -5.97
N LEU A 364 11.60 -11.80 -6.29
CA LEU A 364 12.74 -12.69 -6.08
C LEU A 364 13.28 -12.58 -4.65
N GLY A 365 13.37 -11.36 -4.15
CA GLY A 365 14.01 -11.08 -2.89
C GLY A 365 14.51 -9.64 -2.79
N HIS A 366 15.31 -9.40 -1.76
CA HIS A 366 16.04 -8.16 -1.60
C HIS A 366 17.49 -8.45 -1.26
N VAL A 367 18.36 -7.55 -1.68
CA VAL A 367 19.79 -7.57 -1.38
C VAL A 367 20.22 -6.25 -0.77
N SER A 368 21.30 -6.26 -0.01
CA SER A 368 21.90 -5.04 0.54
C SER A 368 23.40 -5.10 0.31
N PRO A 369 23.90 -4.46 -0.76
CA PRO A 369 25.33 -4.52 -1.08
C PRO A 369 26.15 -3.88 0.04
N PRO A 370 27.33 -4.44 0.37
CA PRO A 370 28.16 -3.95 1.47
C PRO A 370 28.73 -2.55 1.23
N THR A 371 28.93 -2.18 -0.04
CA THR A 371 29.38 -0.84 -0.44
C THR A 371 28.49 -0.29 -1.55
N HIS A 372 28.36 1.03 -1.58
CA HIS A 372 27.67 1.72 -2.66
C HIS A 372 28.55 1.71 -3.91
N GLY A 373 28.02 1.18 -5.02
CA GLY A 373 28.71 1.17 -6.29
C GLY A 373 28.21 0.05 -7.20
N ALA A 374 28.34 0.29 -8.51
CA ALA A 374 27.87 -0.64 -9.53
C ALA A 374 28.50 -2.04 -9.40
N GLU A 375 29.78 -2.10 -9.06
CA GLU A 375 30.52 -3.36 -8.92
C GLU A 375 30.06 -4.19 -7.71
N SER A 376 29.91 -3.56 -6.55
CA SER A 376 29.43 -4.26 -5.36
C SER A 376 28.00 -4.76 -5.55
N LEU A 377 27.15 -3.94 -6.18
CA LEU A 377 25.77 -4.33 -6.46
C LEU A 377 25.73 -5.48 -7.47
N ALA A 378 26.40 -5.38 -8.62
CA ALA A 378 26.44 -6.44 -9.62
C ALA A 378 26.91 -7.78 -9.03
N LYS A 379 27.98 -7.77 -8.22
CA LYS A 379 28.47 -8.98 -7.52
C LYS A 379 27.44 -9.55 -6.57
N THR A 380 26.78 -8.69 -5.79
CA THR A 380 25.76 -9.12 -4.82
C THR A 380 24.54 -9.71 -5.52
N LEU A 381 24.15 -9.17 -6.67
CA LEU A 381 23.06 -9.71 -7.50
C LEU A 381 23.39 -11.11 -8.03
N LEU A 382 24.61 -11.32 -8.55
CA LEU A 382 25.03 -12.61 -9.05
C LEU A 382 25.11 -13.66 -7.94
N VAL A 383 25.72 -13.31 -6.79
CA VAL A 383 25.77 -14.20 -5.62
C VAL A 383 24.37 -14.58 -5.16
N PHE A 384 23.42 -13.64 -5.16
CA PHE A 384 22.04 -13.94 -4.81
C PHE A 384 21.39 -14.96 -5.76
N LEU A 385 21.61 -14.83 -7.07
CA LEU A 385 21.06 -15.77 -8.07
C LEU A 385 21.68 -17.16 -7.93
N ASP A 386 22.98 -17.24 -7.68
CA ASP A 386 23.71 -18.48 -7.44
C ASP A 386 23.22 -19.17 -6.14
N ASP A 387 23.11 -18.41 -5.03
CA ASP A 387 22.62 -18.92 -3.75
C ASP A 387 21.16 -19.39 -3.82
N ALA A 388 20.33 -18.72 -4.64
CA ALA A 388 18.95 -19.12 -4.90
C ALA A 388 18.85 -20.32 -5.86
N ASN A 389 19.97 -20.73 -6.46
CA ASN A 389 20.07 -21.80 -7.44
C ASN A 389 19.15 -21.55 -8.66
N VAL A 390 19.09 -20.28 -9.10
CA VAL A 390 18.28 -19.83 -10.23
C VAL A 390 19.11 -19.91 -11.51
N ASP A 391 18.56 -20.58 -12.52
CA ASP A 391 19.22 -20.66 -13.82
C ASP A 391 19.18 -19.29 -14.53
N THR A 392 20.36 -18.73 -14.80
CA THR A 392 20.54 -17.48 -15.53
C THR A 392 20.73 -17.71 -17.03
N THR A 393 20.81 -18.96 -17.50
CA THR A 393 20.93 -19.25 -18.93
C THR A 393 19.78 -18.71 -19.80
N PRO A 394 18.49 -18.73 -19.38
CA PRO A 394 17.40 -18.17 -20.19
C PRO A 394 17.28 -16.64 -20.10
N LEU A 395 18.08 -15.97 -19.26
CA LEU A 395 18.00 -14.53 -19.00
C LEU A 395 18.29 -13.72 -20.27
N ARG A 396 17.33 -12.87 -20.67
CA ARG A 396 17.39 -12.04 -21.89
C ARG A 396 17.54 -10.56 -21.63
N CYS A 397 17.07 -10.08 -20.47
CA CYS A 397 17.15 -8.66 -20.15
C CYS A 397 17.36 -8.40 -18.66
N VAL A 398 18.03 -7.29 -18.37
CA VAL A 398 18.12 -6.73 -17.02
C VAL A 398 17.49 -5.34 -17.05
N GLY A 399 16.46 -5.15 -16.23
CA GLY A 399 15.73 -3.89 -16.09
C GLY A 399 16.14 -3.16 -14.81
N CYS A 400 16.34 -1.85 -14.92
CA CYS A 400 16.66 -0.98 -13.79
C CYS A 400 16.15 0.44 -14.06
N ASP A 401 16.22 1.31 -13.06
CA ASP A 401 15.94 2.72 -13.24
C ASP A 401 17.05 3.42 -14.06
N GLY A 402 16.77 4.65 -14.51
CA GLY A 402 17.71 5.44 -15.32
C GLY A 402 18.86 6.07 -14.52
N CYS A 403 19.16 5.60 -13.30
CA CYS A 403 20.25 6.14 -12.50
C CYS A 403 21.60 5.83 -13.17
N THR A 404 22.51 6.80 -13.28
CA THR A 404 23.76 6.68 -14.05
C THR A 404 24.65 5.50 -13.65
N THR A 405 24.53 5.00 -12.41
CA THR A 405 25.25 3.83 -11.92
C THR A 405 24.78 2.50 -12.53
N ASN A 406 23.56 2.46 -13.08
CA ASN A 406 22.91 1.21 -13.50
C ASN A 406 23.13 0.91 -14.99
N PRO A 407 22.74 1.76 -15.97
CA PRO A 407 22.88 1.50 -17.40
C PRO A 407 24.20 2.03 -17.99
N GLY A 408 25.17 2.43 -17.16
CA GLY A 408 26.44 3.00 -17.62
C GLY A 408 27.17 2.06 -18.58
N CYS A 409 27.50 2.53 -19.78
CA CYS A 409 28.18 1.74 -20.81
C CYS A 409 29.63 1.36 -20.42
N TRP A 410 30.22 2.06 -19.46
CA TRP A 410 31.54 1.77 -18.89
C TRP A 410 31.37 1.50 -17.39
N GLY A 411 31.16 0.24 -17.02
CA GLY A 411 31.11 -0.20 -15.62
C GLY A 411 29.79 0.05 -14.89
N GLY A 412 28.67 0.22 -15.60
CA GLY A 412 27.34 0.18 -14.99
C GLY A 412 26.98 -1.23 -14.51
N VAL A 413 26.03 -1.35 -13.58
CA VAL A 413 25.57 -2.64 -13.02
C VAL A 413 25.20 -3.62 -14.14
N VAL A 414 24.41 -3.18 -15.12
CA VAL A 414 23.97 -4.02 -16.25
C VAL A 414 25.18 -4.52 -17.03
N ARG A 415 26.11 -3.63 -17.36
CA ARG A 415 27.33 -3.96 -18.10
C ARG A 415 28.21 -4.97 -17.36
N LEU A 416 28.37 -4.81 -16.05
CA LEU A 416 29.18 -5.71 -15.22
C LEU A 416 28.54 -7.10 -15.09
N MET A 417 27.21 -7.17 -15.04
CA MET A 417 26.49 -8.44 -15.08
C MET A 417 26.64 -9.13 -16.44
N GLU A 418 26.48 -8.40 -17.55
CA GLU A 418 26.68 -8.90 -18.92
C GLU A 418 28.08 -9.51 -19.10
N GLU A 419 29.13 -8.81 -18.65
CA GLU A 419 30.51 -9.31 -18.70
C GLU A 419 30.71 -10.58 -17.86
N SER A 420 30.12 -10.62 -16.66
CA SER A 420 30.22 -11.79 -15.76
C SER A 420 29.47 -13.01 -16.29
N LEU A 421 28.35 -12.79 -17.01
CA LEU A 421 27.55 -13.85 -17.64
C LEU A 421 28.04 -14.24 -19.04
N GLY A 422 29.07 -13.55 -19.57
CA GLY A 422 29.61 -13.79 -20.91
C GLY A 422 28.67 -13.37 -22.03
N ARG A 423 27.85 -12.34 -21.81
CA ARG A 423 26.81 -11.83 -22.74
C ARG A 423 26.92 -10.30 -22.91
N PRO A 424 28.03 -9.80 -23.47
CA PRO A 424 28.35 -8.37 -23.54
C PRO A 424 27.51 -7.57 -24.55
#